data_AF-Q0AQR6-F1
#
_entry.id   AF-Q0AQR6-F1
#
_cell.length_a   1.000
_cell.length_b   1.000
_cell.length_c   1.000
_cell.angle_alpha   90.00
_cell.angle_beta   90.00
_cell.angle_gamma   90.00
#
_symmetry.space_group_name_H-M   'P 1'
#
loop_
_entity.id
_entity.type
_entity.pdbx_description
1 polymer ?
#
loop_
_entity_poly.entity_id
_entity_poly.type
_entity_poly.pdbx_seq_one_letter_code
_entity_poly.pdbx_strand_id
1 'polypeptide(L)'
;MKRFCVSKLKTGVFTGPARLLAIIAAFMAAAAGARAQTDTSTDFRFDLSGETRARYESLNGQFRAGRTGSDQALFLRTLLHARLTTPVARFGIELQDSRAYFDDIGTPLSTGTVNPLDILQAYVRVDAPSVFGDGSDARLTLGRQTVSIGSKRQIERISYANVIKSYTGAYYSATSARGDQFHALMLAPVGRHPGDRAAIGDNQMSGDEEEWNRTIWAVHYQRPDLIPDFWPGLSGDLFVYGLEERDTDATPTPNRHYVTPGFRLHRAPATGQVDLDLEAAWRFGRRRAGSAASDTTNLDVSAGMVFAALGYTFEHAWKPRLALEYYWASGDDDPNDGRFDQYERLFGSRRTDLNNTSLHGPLTPANLNAPGMRLELAPSPDWDGRLAWSAASLDSARDSWVIAGLRDESGQSGRFIGHTLDSRVRYRGLIDGLELELGASILLPGGFADNAPGSPAPDRTVFGYAQATFTF
;
A
#
# COMPACT_ATOMS: atom_id res chain seq x y z
N MET A 1 18.53 29.77 19.45
CA MET A 1 17.73 29.09 18.40
C MET A 1 17.94 29.81 17.07
N LYS A 2 18.86 29.35 16.23
CA LYS A 2 19.07 29.91 14.88
C LYS A 2 18.22 29.13 13.89
N ARG A 3 17.22 29.80 13.28
CA ARG A 3 16.41 29.27 12.18
C ARG A 3 17.32 29.08 10.96
N PHE A 4 17.50 27.84 10.51
CA PHE A 4 18.09 27.58 9.19
C PHE A 4 17.00 27.80 8.14
N CYS A 5 17.00 28.98 7.53
CA CYS A 5 16.20 29.29 6.36
C CYS A 5 17.04 28.92 5.13
N VAL A 6 16.70 27.82 4.45
CA VAL A 6 17.27 27.51 3.14
C VAL A 6 16.38 28.19 2.11
N SER A 7 16.84 29.33 1.60
CA SER A 7 16.17 30.07 0.54
C SER A 7 16.15 29.26 -0.76
N LYS A 8 14.96 29.08 -1.37
CA LYS A 8 14.81 28.55 -2.72
C LYS A 8 15.61 29.43 -3.70
N LEU A 9 16.77 28.94 -4.16
CA LEU A 9 17.53 29.58 -5.23
C LEU A 9 16.73 29.49 -6.54
N LYS A 10 16.35 30.65 -7.08
CA LYS A 10 15.93 30.75 -8.49
C LYS A 10 17.13 30.35 -9.36
N THR A 11 17.06 29.21 -10.04
CA THR A 11 18.05 28.83 -11.04
C THR A 11 17.37 28.60 -12.38
N GLY A 12 17.90 29.32 -13.37
CA GLY A 12 17.42 29.36 -14.74
C GLY A 12 17.55 28.04 -15.49
N VAL A 13 17.04 28.14 -16.71
CA VAL A 13 16.87 27.13 -17.76
C VAL A 13 18.06 26.17 -17.88
N PHE A 14 17.87 24.95 -17.39
CA PHE A 14 18.55 23.73 -17.87
C PHE A 14 17.51 22.61 -17.86
N THR A 15 17.01 22.28 -19.03
CA THR A 15 16.05 21.20 -19.32
C THR A 15 16.80 19.88 -19.48
N GLY A 16 16.43 18.82 -18.75
CA GLY A 16 16.76 17.44 -19.14
C GLY A 16 17.19 16.42 -18.04
N PRO A 17 17.44 15.16 -18.47
CA PRO A 17 17.76 13.98 -17.63
C PRO A 17 19.09 14.09 -16.87
N ALA A 18 19.96 15.04 -17.22
CA ALA A 18 21.24 15.28 -16.55
C ALA A 18 21.08 15.74 -15.10
N ARG A 19 20.02 16.50 -14.76
CA ARG A 19 19.72 16.87 -13.36
C ARG A 19 19.29 15.65 -12.54
N LEU A 20 18.53 14.73 -13.12
CA LEU A 20 18.08 13.50 -12.45
C LEU A 20 19.29 12.58 -12.16
N LEU A 21 20.18 12.38 -13.14
CA LEU A 21 21.41 11.61 -12.97
C LEU A 21 22.36 12.23 -11.92
N ALA A 22 22.50 13.55 -11.89
CA ALA A 22 23.33 14.23 -10.90
C ALA A 22 22.75 14.16 -9.46
N ILE A 23 21.42 14.26 -9.33
CA ILE A 23 20.73 14.08 -8.05
C ILE A 23 20.85 12.63 -7.57
N ILE A 24 20.66 11.64 -8.45
CA ILE A 24 20.84 10.21 -8.14
C ILE A 24 22.29 9.93 -7.71
N ALA A 25 23.29 10.48 -8.41
CA ALA A 25 24.70 10.31 -8.06
C ALA A 25 25.07 10.95 -6.71
N ALA A 26 24.55 12.15 -6.40
CA ALA A 26 24.77 12.80 -5.11
C ALA A 26 24.09 12.06 -3.95
N PHE A 27 22.91 11.44 -4.18
CA PHE A 27 22.23 10.59 -3.22
C PHE A 27 23.02 9.29 -2.92
N MET A 28 23.59 8.66 -3.94
CA MET A 28 24.39 7.44 -3.78
C MET A 28 25.68 7.67 -2.97
N ALA A 29 26.30 8.85 -3.09
CA ALA A 29 27.49 9.21 -2.33
C ALA A 29 27.22 9.37 -0.82
N ALA A 30 26.01 9.79 -0.42
CA ALA A 30 25.62 9.88 0.99
C ALA A 30 25.30 8.49 1.61
N ALA A 31 24.81 7.54 0.81
CA ALA A 31 24.50 6.19 1.27
C ALA A 31 25.74 5.27 1.38
N ALA A 32 26.81 5.55 0.63
CA ALA A 32 28.07 4.80 0.68
C ALA A 32 28.85 4.91 2.01
N GLY A 33 28.40 5.76 2.94
CA GLY A 33 29.04 5.99 4.25
C GLY A 33 28.63 5.05 5.38
N ALA A 34 27.64 4.16 5.17
CA ALA A 34 27.11 3.28 6.21
C ALA A 34 27.30 1.80 5.85
N ARG A 35 28.55 1.35 5.77
CA ARG A 35 28.84 -0.10 5.73
C ARG A 35 28.74 -0.65 7.16
N ALA A 36 27.87 -1.64 7.36
CA ALA A 36 27.63 -2.29 8.64
C ALA A 36 28.95 -2.76 9.30
N GLN A 37 29.24 -2.22 10.49
CA GLN A 37 30.28 -2.73 11.36
C GLN A 37 29.61 -3.72 12.31
N THR A 38 29.76 -5.01 12.04
CA THR A 38 29.26 -6.08 12.90
C THR A 38 30.26 -6.25 14.04
N ASP A 39 30.02 -5.62 15.18
CA ASP A 39 30.79 -5.89 16.39
C ASP A 39 30.15 -7.07 17.13
N THR A 40 30.74 -8.25 16.97
CA THR A 40 30.32 -9.47 17.66
C THR A 40 31.01 -9.55 19.02
N SER A 41 30.50 -8.81 19.99
CA SER A 41 30.66 -9.19 21.39
C SER A 41 29.70 -10.34 21.70
N THR A 42 30.04 -11.23 22.64
CA THR A 42 29.23 -12.42 22.97
C THR A 42 27.85 -12.11 23.56
N ASP A 43 27.61 -10.86 23.97
CA ASP A 43 26.45 -10.50 24.79
C ASP A 43 25.40 -9.68 24.04
N PHE A 44 25.76 -9.08 22.89
CA PHE A 44 24.80 -8.37 22.03
C PHE A 44 25.29 -8.24 20.59
N ARG A 45 24.34 -8.12 19.65
CA ARG A 45 24.60 -7.83 18.23
C ARG A 45 23.89 -6.54 17.82
N PHE A 46 24.62 -5.65 17.16
CA PHE A 46 24.07 -4.43 16.55
C PHE A 46 24.00 -4.58 15.03
N ASP A 47 22.83 -4.28 14.45
CA ASP A 47 22.59 -4.29 13.01
C ASP A 47 22.08 -2.91 12.57
N LEU A 48 22.64 -2.35 11.50
CA LEU A 48 22.14 -1.14 10.84
C LEU A 48 21.75 -1.51 9.41
N SER A 49 20.58 -1.07 8.97
CA SER A 49 20.08 -1.26 7.61
C SER A 49 19.32 -0.02 7.16
N GLY A 50 19.20 0.18 5.85
CA GLY A 50 18.49 1.34 5.35
C GLY A 50 18.03 1.23 3.91
N GLU A 51 17.25 2.21 3.51
CA GLU A 51 16.80 2.42 2.13
C GLU A 51 16.89 3.91 1.82
N THR A 52 17.42 4.27 0.65
CA THR A 52 17.15 5.60 0.08
C THR A 52 16.53 5.44 -1.30
N ARG A 53 15.52 6.25 -1.59
CA ARG A 53 14.73 6.15 -2.81
C ARG A 53 14.43 7.54 -3.35
N ALA A 54 14.62 7.68 -4.65
CA ALA A 54 14.13 8.81 -5.43
C ALA A 54 13.15 8.29 -6.49
N ARG A 55 11.96 8.87 -6.58
CA ARG A 55 10.98 8.58 -7.62
C ARG A 55 10.41 9.86 -8.21
N TYR A 56 10.63 10.08 -9.50
CA TYR A 56 9.95 11.12 -10.25
C TYR A 56 8.69 10.54 -10.89
N GLU A 57 7.57 11.22 -10.71
CA GLU A 57 6.26 10.88 -11.27
C GLU A 57 5.73 12.03 -12.11
N SER A 58 5.03 11.70 -13.20
CA SER A 58 4.26 12.65 -14.01
C SER A 58 2.92 12.04 -14.39
N LEU A 59 1.87 12.87 -14.35
CA LEU A 59 0.51 12.52 -14.75
C LEU A 59 -0.04 13.62 -15.67
N ASN A 60 -0.67 13.23 -16.76
CA ASN A 60 -1.43 14.12 -17.64
C ASN A 60 -2.84 13.58 -17.81
N GLY A 61 -3.86 14.46 -17.76
CA GLY A 61 -5.27 14.09 -17.87
C GLY A 61 -5.83 13.69 -16.52
N GLN A 62 -6.30 14.67 -15.75
CA GLN A 62 -6.90 14.41 -14.44
C GLN A 62 -8.23 13.67 -14.58
N PHE A 63 -8.42 12.65 -13.75
CA PHE A 63 -9.67 11.89 -13.65
C PHE A 63 -10.45 12.19 -12.36
N ARG A 64 -9.94 13.11 -11.53
CA ARG A 64 -10.53 13.47 -10.23
C ARG A 64 -11.39 14.71 -10.36
N ALA A 65 -12.52 14.73 -9.65
CA ALA A 65 -13.43 15.86 -9.57
C ALA A 65 -12.70 17.15 -9.18
N GLY A 66 -13.04 18.25 -9.86
CA GLY A 66 -12.47 19.58 -9.58
C GLY A 66 -11.00 19.76 -9.94
N ARG A 67 -10.38 18.83 -10.67
CA ARG A 67 -8.98 18.93 -11.12
C ARG A 67 -8.86 18.88 -12.63
N THR A 68 -7.84 19.53 -13.18
CA THR A 68 -7.58 19.58 -14.63
C THR A 68 -6.07 19.55 -14.91
N GLY A 69 -5.70 19.33 -16.16
CA GLY A 69 -4.30 19.46 -16.61
C GLY A 69 -3.40 18.28 -16.21
N SER A 70 -2.18 18.60 -15.78
CA SER A 70 -1.10 17.66 -15.49
C SER A 70 -0.49 17.92 -14.12
N ASP A 71 0.03 16.88 -13.49
CA ASP A 71 0.82 16.93 -12.26
C ASP A 71 2.20 16.32 -12.45
N GLN A 72 3.13 16.71 -11.59
CA GLN A 72 4.41 16.02 -11.43
C GLN A 72 4.89 16.12 -9.98
N ALA A 73 5.73 15.19 -9.56
CA ALA A 73 6.42 15.28 -8.28
C ALA A 73 7.69 14.42 -8.28
N LEU A 74 8.73 14.91 -7.61
CA LEU A 74 9.88 14.12 -7.17
C LEU A 74 9.66 13.74 -5.71
N PHE A 75 9.44 12.46 -5.47
CA PHE A 75 9.33 11.86 -4.16
C PHE A 75 10.68 11.31 -3.70
N LEU A 76 11.11 11.71 -2.52
CA LEU A 76 12.29 11.18 -1.85
C LEU A 76 11.83 10.42 -0.60
N ARG A 77 12.44 9.26 -0.34
CA ARG A 77 12.28 8.50 0.91
C ARG A 77 13.63 8.03 1.40
N THR A 78 13.92 8.22 2.67
CA THR A 78 15.06 7.59 3.35
C THR A 78 14.56 6.87 4.59
N LEU A 79 14.96 5.62 4.75
CA LEU A 79 14.71 4.77 5.91
C LEU A 79 16.04 4.41 6.55
N LEU A 80 16.13 4.51 7.87
CA LEU A 80 17.30 4.08 8.63
C LEU A 80 16.84 3.27 9.85
N HIS A 81 17.18 2.00 9.87
CA HIS A 81 16.78 1.06 10.91
C HIS A 81 17.99 0.53 11.67
N ALA A 82 18.06 0.84 12.96
CA ALA A 82 19.02 0.29 13.89
C ALA A 82 18.35 -0.77 14.78
N ARG A 83 19.03 -1.91 14.97
CA ARG A 83 18.55 -3.02 15.78
C ARG A 83 19.62 -3.47 16.76
N LEU A 84 19.23 -3.68 18.01
CA LEU A 84 20.05 -4.29 19.06
C LEU A 84 19.43 -5.63 19.45
N THR A 85 20.21 -6.71 19.35
CA THR A 85 19.80 -8.06 19.75
C THR A 85 20.59 -8.48 20.98
N THR A 86 19.90 -8.91 22.04
CA THR A 86 20.47 -9.48 23.26
C THR A 86 19.95 -10.93 23.42
N PRO A 87 20.43 -11.71 24.41
CA PRO A 87 19.94 -13.06 24.66
C PRO A 87 18.45 -13.15 25.01
N VAL A 88 17.84 -12.06 25.49
CA VAL A 88 16.46 -12.05 26.00
C VAL A 88 15.50 -11.20 25.17
N ALA A 89 16.01 -10.25 24.38
CA ALA A 89 15.17 -9.30 23.66
C ALA A 89 15.87 -8.73 22.41
N ARG A 90 15.04 -8.24 21.50
CA ARG A 90 15.46 -7.49 20.31
C ARG A 90 14.79 -6.12 20.32
N PHE A 91 15.58 -5.06 20.25
CA PHE A 91 15.11 -3.68 20.18
C PHE A 91 15.32 -3.15 18.76
N GLY A 92 14.36 -2.39 18.25
CA GLY A 92 14.48 -1.78 16.93
C GLY A 92 13.96 -0.35 16.92
N ILE A 93 14.70 0.54 16.26
CA ILE A 93 14.26 1.91 15.93
C ILE A 93 14.47 2.17 14.44
N GLU A 94 13.42 2.58 13.75
CA GLU A 94 13.47 2.96 12.34
C GLU A 94 12.99 4.40 12.15
N LEU A 95 13.83 5.22 11.53
CA LEU A 95 13.50 6.58 11.12
C LEU A 95 13.05 6.58 9.65
N GLN A 96 12.09 7.44 9.33
CA GLN A 96 11.62 7.69 7.96
C GLN A 96 11.68 9.18 7.64
N ASP A 97 12.28 9.55 6.52
CA ASP A 97 12.19 10.89 5.94
C ASP A 97 11.61 10.79 4.54
N SER A 98 10.37 11.28 4.38
CA SER A 98 9.62 11.21 3.12
C SER A 98 9.23 12.61 2.65
N ARG A 99 9.73 13.03 1.50
CA ARG A 99 9.58 14.40 0.97
C ARG A 99 9.06 14.43 -0.46
N ALA A 100 8.48 15.55 -0.86
CA ALA A 100 8.08 15.82 -2.23
C ALA A 100 8.65 17.17 -2.73
N TYR A 101 8.96 17.23 -4.02
CA TYR A 101 9.41 18.44 -4.73
C TYR A 101 8.78 18.48 -6.12
N PHE A 102 8.82 19.66 -6.76
CA PHE A 102 8.23 19.91 -8.09
C PHE A 102 6.70 19.77 -8.14
N ASP A 103 6.04 19.64 -6.99
CA ASP A 103 4.58 19.74 -6.89
C ASP A 103 4.11 21.18 -7.08
N ASP A 104 2.82 21.33 -7.34
CA ASP A 104 2.12 22.60 -7.34
C ASP A 104 0.82 22.53 -6.52
N ILE A 105 0.06 23.62 -6.49
CA ILE A 105 -1.19 23.70 -5.72
C ILE A 105 -2.24 22.68 -6.17
N GLY A 106 -2.20 22.23 -7.42
CA GLY A 106 -3.09 21.22 -7.99
C GLY A 106 -2.68 19.79 -7.67
N THR A 107 -1.42 19.56 -7.29
CA THR A 107 -0.90 18.21 -7.03
C THR A 107 -1.55 17.56 -5.80
N PRO A 108 -2.07 16.31 -5.90
CA PRO A 108 -2.75 15.57 -4.83
C PRO A 108 -1.80 15.07 -3.73
N LEU A 109 -1.04 15.96 -3.11
CA LEU A 109 -0.24 15.61 -1.95
C LEU A 109 -1.12 15.40 -0.71
N SER A 110 -0.68 14.47 0.13
CA SER A 110 -1.26 14.17 1.44
C SER A 110 -0.17 13.74 2.42
N THR A 111 -0.53 13.53 3.68
CA THR A 111 0.33 12.84 4.65
C THR A 111 0.66 11.40 4.24
N GLY A 112 -0.05 10.85 3.23
CA GLY A 112 0.27 9.62 2.51
C GLY A 112 1.52 9.67 1.64
N THR A 113 1.95 10.87 1.25
CA THR A 113 3.04 11.08 0.28
C THR A 113 4.20 11.89 0.85
N VAL A 114 3.96 12.71 1.87
CA VAL A 114 4.99 13.52 2.54
C VAL A 114 4.86 13.34 4.04
N ASN A 115 5.98 13.00 4.68
CA ASN A 115 6.14 12.91 6.13
C ASN A 115 7.64 13.06 6.47
N PRO A 116 8.14 14.30 6.65
CA PRO A 116 9.56 14.56 6.83
C PRO A 116 10.01 14.25 8.27
N LEU A 117 11.00 13.37 8.38
CA LEU A 117 11.67 12.93 9.61
C LEU A 117 10.72 12.53 10.76
N ASP A 118 10.26 11.28 10.72
CA ASP A 118 9.43 10.65 11.76
C ASP A 118 10.02 9.31 12.26
N ILE A 119 9.58 8.86 13.45
CA ILE A 119 9.85 7.54 14.00
C ILE A 119 8.82 6.54 13.43
N LEU A 120 9.24 5.80 12.41
CA LEU A 120 8.43 4.77 11.76
C LEU A 120 8.26 3.54 12.65
N GLN A 121 9.33 3.10 13.32
CA GLN A 121 9.28 1.96 14.25
C GLN A 121 10.09 2.26 15.52
N ALA A 122 9.57 1.81 16.66
CA ALA A 122 10.22 1.81 17.96
C ALA A 122 9.62 0.66 18.78
N TYR A 123 10.30 -0.48 18.84
CA TYR A 123 9.74 -1.70 19.41
C TYR A 123 10.73 -2.51 20.24
N VAL A 124 10.17 -3.35 21.11
CA VAL A 124 10.84 -4.50 21.72
C VAL A 124 10.19 -5.79 21.26
N ARG A 125 11.00 -6.80 20.96
CA ARG A 125 10.55 -8.13 20.56
C ARG A 125 11.20 -9.20 21.42
N VAL A 126 10.39 -9.99 22.09
CA VAL A 126 10.81 -11.10 22.95
C VAL A 126 10.33 -12.42 22.38
N ASP A 127 11.00 -13.51 22.75
CA ASP A 127 10.47 -14.85 22.51
C ASP A 127 9.28 -15.10 23.44
N ALA A 128 8.29 -15.83 22.95
CA ALA A 128 7.03 -16.07 23.66
C ALA A 128 6.66 -17.56 23.59
N PRO A 129 5.82 -18.07 24.50
CA PRO A 129 5.26 -19.40 24.36
C PRO A 129 4.49 -19.54 23.05
N SER A 130 4.69 -20.65 22.34
CA SER A 130 4.03 -20.91 21.07
C SER A 130 2.66 -21.57 21.25
N VAL A 131 1.67 -21.10 20.49
CA VAL A 131 0.35 -21.74 20.38
C VAL A 131 0.38 -23.14 19.74
N PHE A 132 1.50 -23.50 19.10
CA PHE A 132 1.68 -24.81 18.47
C PHE A 132 2.38 -25.84 19.36
N GLY A 133 2.79 -25.47 20.58
CA GLY A 133 3.50 -26.35 21.51
C GLY A 133 4.99 -26.47 21.22
N ASP A 134 5.61 -27.55 21.71
CA ASP A 134 7.06 -27.74 21.66
C ASP A 134 7.60 -27.87 20.22
N GLY A 135 8.83 -27.40 20.00
CA GLY A 135 9.48 -27.44 18.68
C GLY A 135 8.99 -26.38 17.70
N SER A 136 8.32 -25.33 18.19
CA SER A 136 7.85 -24.21 17.39
C SER A 136 8.36 -22.87 17.92
N ASP A 137 8.45 -21.89 17.03
CA ASP A 137 8.96 -20.56 17.36
C ASP A 137 7.81 -19.58 17.55
N ALA A 138 7.84 -18.76 18.60
CA ALA A 138 6.89 -17.67 18.76
C ALA A 138 7.53 -16.41 19.33
N ARG A 139 6.99 -15.26 18.93
CA ARG A 139 7.53 -13.94 19.27
C ARG A 139 6.38 -12.98 19.57
N LEU A 140 6.61 -12.11 20.55
CA LEU A 140 5.75 -10.98 20.86
C LEU A 140 6.52 -9.68 20.58
N THR A 141 5.94 -8.81 19.75
CA THR A 141 6.46 -7.47 19.47
C THR A 141 5.55 -6.43 20.12
N LEU A 142 6.12 -5.56 20.95
CA LEU A 142 5.44 -4.46 21.62
C LEU A 142 6.04 -3.12 21.18
N GLY A 143 5.18 -2.12 20.96
CA GLY A 143 5.59 -0.76 20.58
C GLY A 143 5.14 -0.38 19.17
N ARG A 144 5.75 0.67 18.63
CA ARG A 144 5.47 1.18 17.28
C ARG A 144 6.18 0.30 16.25
N GLN A 145 5.42 -0.25 15.31
CA GLN A 145 5.87 -1.26 14.37
C GLN A 145 5.11 -1.17 13.05
N THR A 146 5.66 -1.83 12.04
CA THR A 146 4.97 -2.07 10.77
C THR A 146 4.63 -3.55 10.64
N VAL A 147 3.45 -3.86 10.10
CA VAL A 147 2.93 -5.22 10.04
C VAL A 147 2.51 -5.56 8.61
N SER A 148 2.87 -6.76 8.14
CA SER A 148 2.41 -7.34 6.88
C SER A 148 2.08 -8.80 7.12
N ILE A 149 0.91 -9.25 6.66
CA ILE A 149 0.45 -10.63 6.82
C ILE A 149 -0.18 -11.08 5.50
N GLY A 150 0.07 -12.34 5.10
CA GLY A 150 -0.56 -12.98 3.95
C GLY A 150 -0.42 -12.19 2.64
N SER A 151 -1.53 -12.03 1.93
CA SER A 151 -1.62 -11.29 0.66
C SER A 151 -1.37 -9.79 0.77
N LYS A 152 -1.37 -9.25 2.00
CA LYS A 152 -1.26 -7.82 2.32
C LYS A 152 -2.48 -6.97 1.91
N ARG A 153 -3.60 -7.60 1.51
CA ARG A 153 -4.87 -6.91 1.21
C ARG A 153 -5.60 -6.42 2.47
N GLN A 154 -5.36 -7.09 3.60
CA GLN A 154 -5.91 -6.69 4.89
C GLN A 154 -4.99 -5.72 5.65
N ILE A 155 -3.69 -6.00 5.72
CA ILE A 155 -2.68 -5.16 6.38
C ILE A 155 -1.30 -5.27 5.71
N GLU A 156 -0.65 -4.13 5.42
CA GLU A 156 0.69 -4.08 4.82
C GLU A 156 1.60 -2.99 5.41
N ARG A 157 2.90 -3.28 5.46
CA ARG A 157 3.98 -2.31 5.32
C ARG A 157 4.13 -1.90 3.86
N ILE A 158 3.40 -0.87 3.45
CA ILE A 158 3.26 -0.48 2.04
C ILE A 158 4.61 -0.03 1.45
N SER A 159 5.21 -0.85 0.58
CA SER A 159 6.55 -0.58 0.02
C SER A 159 6.56 0.55 -1.01
N TYR A 160 5.55 0.63 -1.87
CA TYR A 160 5.51 1.61 -2.97
C TYR A 160 5.12 3.02 -2.51
N ALA A 161 4.30 3.17 -1.47
CA ALA A 161 3.92 4.48 -0.96
C ALA A 161 5.16 5.29 -0.56
N ASN A 162 5.09 6.62 -0.66
CA ASN A 162 6.22 7.44 -0.22
C ASN A 162 6.35 7.50 1.30
N VAL A 163 5.23 7.42 2.01
CA VAL A 163 5.19 7.33 3.47
C VAL A 163 4.66 5.95 3.86
N ILE A 164 5.42 5.21 4.66
CA ILE A 164 5.01 3.94 5.24
C ILE A 164 4.14 4.21 6.47
N LYS A 165 3.08 3.42 6.64
CA LYS A 165 2.21 3.46 7.82
C LYS A 165 2.80 2.61 8.94
N SER A 166 2.70 3.11 10.15
CA SER A 166 3.05 2.39 11.38
C SER A 166 1.84 2.25 12.29
N TYR A 167 1.98 1.34 13.24
CA TYR A 167 0.98 1.02 14.23
C TYR A 167 1.66 0.79 15.57
N THR A 168 1.03 1.23 16.67
CA THR A 168 1.55 1.03 18.03
C THR A 168 0.68 0.02 18.76
N GLY A 169 1.28 -1.01 19.34
CA GLY A 169 0.56 -2.00 20.12
C GLY A 169 1.29 -3.34 20.23
N ALA A 170 0.53 -4.43 20.30
CA ALA A 170 1.04 -5.78 20.44
C ALA A 170 0.81 -6.61 19.18
N TYR A 171 1.85 -7.35 18.77
CA TYR A 171 1.79 -8.29 17.67
C TYR A 171 2.51 -9.59 18.04
N TYR A 172 1.73 -10.67 18.10
CA TYR A 172 2.18 -12.03 18.31
C TYR A 172 2.26 -12.78 16.98
N SER A 173 3.36 -13.50 16.76
CA SER A 173 3.55 -14.38 15.61
C SER A 173 4.16 -15.69 16.06
N ALA A 174 3.63 -16.81 15.58
CA ALA A 174 4.16 -18.15 15.81
C ALA A 174 4.30 -18.94 14.49
N THR A 175 5.30 -19.80 14.43
CA THR A 175 5.55 -20.72 13.31
C THR A 175 5.74 -22.12 13.83
N SER A 176 4.90 -23.06 13.38
CA SER A 176 5.02 -24.49 13.74
C SER A 176 6.20 -25.17 13.03
N ALA A 177 6.61 -26.35 13.50
CA ALA A 177 7.61 -27.18 12.84
C ALA A 177 7.24 -27.58 11.39
N ARG A 178 5.93 -27.62 11.07
CA ARG A 178 5.42 -27.92 9.72
C ARG A 178 5.42 -26.69 8.80
N GLY A 179 5.62 -25.49 9.36
CA GLY A 179 5.56 -24.24 8.61
C GLY A 179 4.24 -23.49 8.69
N ASP A 180 3.23 -24.01 9.41
CA ASP A 180 2.02 -23.25 9.73
C ASP A 180 2.38 -21.95 10.45
N GLN A 181 1.68 -20.86 10.12
CA GLN A 181 1.87 -19.56 10.76
C GLN A 181 0.60 -19.12 11.48
N PHE A 182 0.76 -18.53 12.66
CA PHE A 182 -0.32 -17.93 13.42
C PHE A 182 0.05 -16.50 13.81
N HIS A 183 -0.88 -15.59 13.59
CA HIS A 183 -0.73 -14.17 13.89
C HIS A 183 -1.89 -13.71 14.76
N ALA A 184 -1.59 -12.96 15.81
CA ALA A 184 -2.59 -12.23 16.60
C ALA A 184 -2.08 -10.82 16.87
N LEU A 185 -2.92 -9.81 16.67
CA LEU A 185 -2.52 -8.41 16.86
C LEU A 185 -3.63 -7.58 17.50
N MET A 186 -3.21 -6.54 18.21
CA MET A 186 -4.04 -5.43 18.69
C MET A 186 -3.22 -4.14 18.61
N LEU A 187 -3.58 -3.25 17.69
CA LEU A 187 -2.75 -2.16 17.22
C LEU A 187 -3.56 -0.87 17.03
N ALA A 188 -3.04 0.25 17.51
CA ALA A 188 -3.55 1.58 17.16
C ALA A 188 -2.77 2.13 15.94
N PRO A 189 -3.44 2.71 14.93
CA PRO A 189 -2.75 3.40 13.86
C PRO A 189 -2.06 4.67 14.39
N VAL A 190 -0.98 5.07 13.73
CA VAL A 190 -0.32 6.35 13.98
C VAL A 190 -0.86 7.39 13.01
N GLY A 191 -1.47 8.45 13.57
CA GLY A 191 -1.93 9.64 12.87
C GLY A 191 -0.75 10.49 12.42
N ARG A 192 -0.87 11.06 11.21
CA ARG A 192 0.23 11.76 10.55
C ARG A 192 -0.06 13.24 10.43
N HIS A 193 0.93 14.06 10.76
CA HIS A 193 0.82 15.51 10.77
C HIS A 193 1.96 16.18 9.99
N PRO A 194 1.81 17.43 9.51
CA PRO A 194 0.59 18.24 9.52
C PRO A 194 -0.42 17.78 8.45
N GLY A 195 -1.70 18.03 8.68
CA GLY A 195 -2.77 17.62 7.76
C GLY A 195 -3.10 18.64 6.67
N ASP A 196 -2.63 19.88 6.79
CA ASP A 196 -2.94 20.94 5.83
C ASP A 196 -2.05 20.87 4.58
N ARG A 197 -2.64 21.18 3.41
CA ARG A 197 -1.96 21.03 2.12
C ARG A 197 -0.72 21.92 1.97
N ALA A 198 -0.71 23.11 2.57
CA ALA A 198 0.39 24.06 2.44
C ALA A 198 1.63 23.56 3.18
N ALA A 199 1.48 23.19 4.45
CA ALA A 199 2.56 22.64 5.27
C ALA A 199 3.10 21.32 4.68
N ILE A 200 2.22 20.47 4.13
CA ILE A 200 2.62 19.26 3.38
C ILE A 200 3.51 19.61 2.17
N GLY A 201 3.13 20.62 1.38
CA GLY A 201 3.92 21.06 0.21
C GLY A 201 5.26 21.70 0.58
N ASP A 202 5.34 22.33 1.75
CA ASP A 202 6.57 22.92 2.26
C ASP A 202 7.51 21.90 2.94
N ASN A 203 7.15 20.61 2.94
CA ASN A 203 7.85 19.56 3.69
C ASN A 203 8.06 19.96 5.17
N GLN A 204 7.02 20.51 5.79
CA GLN A 204 7.06 20.86 7.20
C GLN A 204 7.11 19.60 8.05
N MET A 205 8.05 19.56 8.99
CA MET A 205 8.16 18.50 9.98
C MET A 205 7.05 18.66 11.03
N SER A 206 6.51 17.53 11.47
CA SER A 206 5.61 17.44 12.62
C SER A 206 5.85 16.13 13.35
N GLY A 207 5.30 16.01 14.56
CA GLY A 207 5.33 14.76 15.31
C GLY A 207 4.09 13.94 15.02
N ASP A 208 4.28 12.68 14.66
CA ASP A 208 3.18 11.74 14.43
C ASP A 208 2.73 11.10 15.75
N GLU A 209 1.41 11.05 15.97
CA GLU A 209 0.79 10.69 17.23
C GLU A 209 -0.08 9.44 17.09
N GLU A 210 -0.12 8.59 18.12
CA GLU A 210 -1.02 7.44 18.14
C GLU A 210 -2.49 7.84 18.21
N GLU A 211 -3.30 7.29 17.32
CA GLU A 211 -4.76 7.44 17.32
C GLU A 211 -5.40 6.36 18.19
N TRP A 212 -5.25 6.47 19.51
CA TRP A 212 -5.73 5.46 20.48
C TRP A 212 -7.25 5.24 20.50
N ASN A 213 -8.01 6.18 19.94
CA ASN A 213 -9.44 6.04 19.70
C ASN A 213 -9.76 5.05 18.56
N ARG A 214 -8.74 4.54 17.87
CA ARG A 214 -8.84 3.56 16.79
C ARG A 214 -8.00 2.35 17.15
N THR A 215 -8.60 1.17 17.13
CA THR A 215 -7.93 -0.09 17.42
C THR A 215 -8.24 -1.11 16.34
N ILE A 216 -7.19 -1.67 15.78
CA ILE A 216 -7.22 -2.78 14.84
C ILE A 216 -6.89 -4.04 15.63
N TRP A 217 -7.70 -5.08 15.51
CA TRP A 217 -7.38 -6.39 16.05
C TRP A 217 -7.50 -7.44 14.97
N ALA A 218 -6.70 -8.51 15.04
CA ALA A 218 -6.83 -9.60 14.09
C ALA A 218 -6.32 -10.92 14.65
N VAL A 219 -6.87 -12.01 14.12
CA VAL A 219 -6.31 -13.36 14.20
C VAL A 219 -6.22 -13.90 12.77
N HIS A 220 -5.06 -14.46 12.41
CA HIS A 220 -4.80 -14.96 11.06
C HIS A 220 -3.98 -16.24 11.16
N TYR A 221 -4.48 -17.32 10.58
CA TYR A 221 -3.78 -18.60 10.49
C TYR A 221 -3.49 -18.96 9.03
N GLN A 222 -2.28 -19.43 8.76
CA GLN A 222 -1.83 -19.83 7.43
C GLN A 222 -1.30 -21.25 7.47
N ARG A 223 -1.72 -22.07 6.51
CA ARG A 223 -1.28 -23.45 6.37
C ARG A 223 -0.71 -23.69 4.99
N PRO A 224 0.59 -24.06 4.89
CA PRO A 224 1.17 -24.50 3.63
C PRO A 224 0.67 -25.91 3.27
N ASP A 225 0.70 -26.23 1.97
CA ASP A 225 0.45 -27.58 1.44
C ASP A 225 -0.79 -28.26 2.05
N LEU A 226 -1.97 -27.66 1.82
CA LEU A 226 -3.25 -28.15 2.32
C LEU A 226 -3.59 -29.57 1.85
N ILE A 227 -3.32 -29.87 0.58
CA ILE A 227 -3.70 -31.11 -0.10
C ILE A 227 -2.55 -31.61 -1.01
N PRO A 228 -1.38 -31.96 -0.44
CA PRO A 228 -0.16 -32.22 -1.20
C PRO A 228 -0.32 -33.37 -2.21
N ASP A 229 -1.18 -34.35 -1.95
CA ASP A 229 -1.40 -35.49 -2.84
C ASP A 229 -2.23 -35.14 -4.09
N PHE A 230 -3.01 -34.05 -4.05
CA PHE A 230 -3.88 -33.62 -5.16
C PHE A 230 -3.37 -32.37 -5.86
N TRP A 231 -2.93 -31.37 -5.09
CA TRP A 231 -2.41 -30.11 -5.63
C TRP A 231 -1.25 -29.57 -4.77
N PRO A 232 -0.01 -30.09 -4.97
CA PRO A 232 1.17 -29.65 -4.23
C PRO A 232 1.40 -28.14 -4.35
N GLY A 233 1.77 -27.49 -3.24
CA GLY A 233 1.99 -26.05 -3.17
C GLY A 233 0.73 -25.21 -2.92
N LEU A 234 -0.45 -25.83 -2.84
CA LEU A 234 -1.67 -25.11 -2.48
C LEU A 234 -1.70 -24.84 -0.97
N SER A 235 -1.58 -23.57 -0.62
CA SER A 235 -1.67 -23.06 0.75
C SER A 235 -3.02 -22.40 1.00
N GLY A 236 -3.42 -22.27 2.26
CA GLY A 236 -4.61 -21.51 2.61
C GLY A 236 -4.52 -20.75 3.92
N ASP A 237 -5.27 -19.65 3.95
CA ASP A 237 -5.34 -18.72 5.07
C ASP A 237 -6.79 -18.64 5.57
N LEU A 238 -6.96 -18.56 6.89
CA LEU A 238 -8.22 -18.18 7.54
C LEU A 238 -7.95 -17.01 8.47
N PHE A 239 -8.78 -15.98 8.40
CA PHE A 239 -8.55 -14.77 9.19
C PHE A 239 -9.83 -14.06 9.61
N VAL A 240 -9.71 -13.27 10.67
CA VAL A 240 -10.69 -12.27 11.10
C VAL A 240 -9.94 -11.00 11.45
N TYR A 241 -10.34 -9.88 10.84
CA TYR A 241 -9.86 -8.54 11.17
C TYR A 241 -11.00 -7.70 11.73
N GLY A 242 -10.75 -6.94 12.80
CA GLY A 242 -11.68 -5.97 13.32
C GLY A 242 -11.09 -4.57 13.40
N LEU A 243 -11.98 -3.58 13.35
CA LEU A 243 -11.69 -2.17 13.55
C LEU A 243 -12.70 -1.62 14.55
N GLU A 244 -12.20 -1.07 15.65
CA GLU A 244 -12.96 -0.27 16.59
C GLU A 244 -12.50 1.17 16.45
N GLU A 245 -13.41 2.09 16.17
CA GLU A 245 -13.11 3.51 16.02
C GLU A 245 -14.13 4.32 16.82
N ARG A 246 -13.62 5.28 17.58
CA ARG A 246 -14.40 6.29 18.30
C ARG A 246 -14.07 7.65 17.74
N ASP A 247 -15.03 8.33 17.12
CA ASP A 247 -14.82 9.68 16.63
C ASP A 247 -14.67 10.69 17.78
N THR A 248 -13.90 11.75 17.54
CA THR A 248 -13.73 12.88 18.45
C THR A 248 -13.66 14.18 17.66
N ASP A 249 -13.82 15.33 18.32
CA ASP A 249 -13.68 16.64 17.67
C ASP A 249 -12.30 16.83 17.02
N ALA A 250 -11.25 16.27 17.64
CA ALA A 250 -9.88 16.33 17.12
C ALA A 250 -9.63 15.32 15.98
N THR A 251 -10.38 14.22 15.94
CA THR A 251 -10.26 13.16 14.93
C THR A 251 -11.65 12.78 14.41
N PRO A 252 -12.26 13.63 13.56
CA PRO A 252 -13.56 13.34 12.98
C PRO A 252 -13.45 12.13 12.05
N THR A 253 -14.19 11.08 12.36
CA THR A 253 -14.22 9.83 11.59
C THR A 253 -15.65 9.31 11.47
N PRO A 254 -15.93 8.34 10.58
CA PRO A 254 -17.23 7.69 10.51
C PRO A 254 -17.53 6.75 11.69
N ASN A 255 -16.78 6.78 12.80
CA ASN A 255 -17.06 5.99 14.02
C ASN A 255 -17.33 4.50 13.73
N ARG A 256 -16.38 3.87 13.03
CA ARG A 256 -16.53 2.53 12.46
C ARG A 256 -16.32 1.41 13.49
N HIS A 257 -17.22 0.44 13.50
CA HIS A 257 -17.12 -0.78 14.30
C HIS A 257 -17.30 -1.98 13.39
N TYR A 258 -16.20 -2.63 13.00
CA TYR A 258 -16.19 -3.64 11.95
C TYR A 258 -15.62 -4.97 12.43
N VAL A 259 -16.17 -6.05 11.88
CA VAL A 259 -15.59 -7.40 11.92
C VAL A 259 -15.60 -7.97 10.51
N THR A 260 -14.45 -8.44 10.05
CA THR A 260 -14.22 -8.89 8.67
C THR A 260 -13.56 -10.28 8.68
N PRO A 261 -14.35 -11.37 8.77
CA PRO A 261 -13.88 -12.71 8.45
C PRO A 261 -13.52 -12.85 6.97
N GLY A 262 -12.57 -13.73 6.67
CA GLY A 262 -12.20 -14.07 5.31
C GLY A 262 -11.29 -15.29 5.23
N PHE A 263 -11.00 -15.67 3.99
CA PHE A 263 -10.11 -16.77 3.67
C PHE A 263 -9.29 -16.46 2.43
N ARG A 264 -8.21 -17.22 2.25
CA ARG A 264 -7.43 -17.23 1.01
C ARG A 264 -7.01 -18.64 0.64
N LEU A 265 -7.01 -18.95 -0.64
CA LEU A 265 -6.36 -20.12 -1.23
C LEU A 265 -5.33 -19.62 -2.23
N HIS A 266 -4.08 -20.07 -2.11
CA HIS A 266 -3.03 -19.59 -2.99
C HIS A 266 -1.99 -20.64 -3.30
N ARG A 267 -1.46 -20.61 -4.51
CA ARG A 267 -0.37 -21.44 -4.99
C ARG A 267 0.58 -20.55 -5.76
N ALA A 268 1.87 -20.59 -5.41
CA ALA A 268 2.86 -19.73 -6.04
C ALA A 268 3.10 -20.11 -7.52
N PRO A 269 3.40 -19.13 -8.40
CA PRO A 269 3.80 -19.40 -9.77
C PRO A 269 5.05 -20.26 -9.86
N ALA A 270 5.02 -21.27 -10.73
CA ALA A 270 6.15 -22.12 -11.04
C ALA A 270 6.15 -22.49 -12.52
N THR A 271 7.34 -22.64 -13.09
CA THR A 271 7.54 -22.96 -14.52
C THR A 271 6.82 -24.25 -14.88
N GLY A 272 6.05 -24.24 -15.96
CA GLY A 272 5.26 -25.37 -16.45
C GLY A 272 3.96 -25.61 -15.67
N GLN A 273 3.58 -24.74 -14.73
CA GLN A 273 2.50 -25.02 -13.77
C GLN A 273 1.44 -23.91 -13.71
N VAL A 274 0.22 -24.33 -13.35
CA VAL A 274 -0.90 -23.44 -13.03
C VAL A 274 -0.76 -22.92 -11.60
N ASP A 275 -1.02 -21.63 -11.40
CA ASP A 275 -1.00 -20.97 -10.11
C ASP A 275 -2.33 -20.27 -9.81
N LEU A 276 -2.59 -20.00 -8.53
CA LEU A 276 -3.88 -19.51 -8.03
C LEU A 276 -3.66 -18.48 -6.93
N ASP A 277 -4.47 -17.43 -6.90
CA ASP A 277 -4.68 -16.58 -5.72
C ASP A 277 -6.16 -16.22 -5.64
N LEU A 278 -6.89 -16.84 -4.72
CA LEU A 278 -8.29 -16.56 -4.44
C LEU A 278 -8.40 -16.08 -2.99
N GLU A 279 -8.85 -14.85 -2.79
CA GLU A 279 -9.14 -14.29 -1.47
C GLU A 279 -10.54 -13.70 -1.45
N ALA A 280 -11.27 -13.96 -0.38
CA ALA A 280 -12.57 -13.35 -0.14
C ALA A 280 -12.67 -12.92 1.32
N ALA A 281 -13.30 -11.77 1.55
CA ALA A 281 -13.57 -11.26 2.88
C ALA A 281 -14.92 -10.54 2.91
N TRP A 282 -15.66 -10.73 4.01
CA TRP A 282 -16.97 -10.11 4.21
C TRP A 282 -16.96 -9.33 5.51
N ARG A 283 -17.39 -8.07 5.46
CA ARG A 283 -17.38 -7.14 6.57
C ARG A 283 -18.77 -6.91 7.11
N PHE A 284 -18.90 -7.02 8.41
CA PHE A 284 -20.11 -6.72 9.17
C PHE A 284 -19.83 -5.62 10.19
N GLY A 285 -20.88 -4.93 10.62
CA GLY A 285 -20.81 -4.01 11.74
C GLY A 285 -21.62 -2.76 11.51
N ARG A 286 -21.09 -1.60 11.94
CA ARG A 286 -21.77 -0.31 11.81
C ARG A 286 -20.79 0.84 11.61
N ARG A 287 -21.28 1.94 11.05
CA ARG A 287 -20.57 3.22 10.89
C ARG A 287 -21.55 4.37 10.78
N ARG A 288 -21.07 5.60 10.87
CA ARG A 288 -21.79 6.81 10.47
C ARG A 288 -21.70 7.01 8.95
N ALA A 289 -22.62 7.77 8.37
CA ALA A 289 -22.62 8.05 6.94
C ALA A 289 -21.35 8.81 6.52
N GLY A 290 -20.91 9.76 7.35
CA GLY A 290 -19.69 10.53 7.17
C GLY A 290 -18.98 10.86 8.47
N SER A 291 -17.94 11.70 8.35
CA SER A 291 -17.11 12.14 9.48
C SER A 291 -17.57 13.46 10.12
N ALA A 292 -18.66 14.05 9.65
CA ALA A 292 -19.13 15.33 10.18
C ALA A 292 -19.56 15.17 11.64
N ALA A 293 -19.19 16.10 12.51
CA ALA A 293 -19.57 16.06 13.93
C ALA A 293 -21.10 16.06 14.16
N SER A 294 -21.86 16.59 13.20
CA SER A 294 -23.32 16.57 13.21
C SER A 294 -23.93 15.23 12.82
N ASP A 295 -23.15 14.32 12.21
CA ASP A 295 -23.64 13.01 11.82
C ASP A 295 -23.61 12.07 13.03
N THR A 296 -24.81 11.67 13.44
CA THR A 296 -25.03 10.75 14.57
C THR A 296 -25.78 9.49 14.14
N THR A 297 -26.06 9.32 12.84
CA THR A 297 -26.85 8.20 12.32
C THR A 297 -25.94 7.00 12.11
N ASN A 298 -26.26 5.88 12.75
CA ASN A 298 -25.56 4.62 12.48
C ASN A 298 -26.22 3.90 11.31
N LEU A 299 -25.38 3.49 10.36
CA LEU A 299 -25.70 2.61 9.24
C LEU A 299 -25.15 1.22 9.53
N ASP A 300 -25.94 0.20 9.20
CA ASP A 300 -25.50 -1.19 9.27
C ASP A 300 -24.58 -1.51 8.07
N VAL A 301 -23.48 -2.22 8.32
CA VAL A 301 -22.49 -2.57 7.30
C VAL A 301 -22.61 -4.03 6.93
N SER A 302 -22.73 -4.30 5.62
CA SER A 302 -22.52 -5.61 5.02
C SER A 302 -21.82 -5.44 3.67
N ALA A 303 -20.49 -5.50 3.68
CA ALA A 303 -19.69 -5.22 2.49
C ALA A 303 -18.69 -6.35 2.20
N GLY A 304 -18.46 -6.67 0.93
CA GLY A 304 -17.62 -7.79 0.52
C GLY A 304 -16.48 -7.40 -0.42
N MET A 305 -15.43 -8.22 -0.43
CA MET A 305 -14.42 -8.20 -1.48
C MET A 305 -14.06 -9.62 -1.93
N VAL A 306 -13.70 -9.74 -3.20
CA VAL A 306 -13.11 -10.94 -3.79
C VAL A 306 -11.96 -10.51 -4.69
N PHE A 307 -10.81 -11.16 -4.53
CA PHE A 307 -9.76 -11.17 -5.52
C PHE A 307 -9.57 -12.60 -6.02
N ALA A 308 -9.48 -12.78 -7.34
CA ALA A 308 -9.18 -14.06 -7.96
C ALA A 308 -8.15 -13.87 -9.07
N ALA A 309 -7.10 -14.69 -9.06
CA ALA A 309 -6.14 -14.80 -10.14
C ALA A 309 -5.87 -16.27 -10.47
N LEU A 310 -5.89 -16.60 -11.76
CA LEU A 310 -5.50 -17.91 -12.29
C LEU A 310 -4.40 -17.70 -13.32
N GLY A 311 -3.20 -18.21 -13.02
CA GLY A 311 -2.01 -18.00 -13.83
C GLY A 311 -1.44 -19.29 -14.41
N TYR A 312 -0.67 -19.16 -15.50
CA TYR A 312 0.20 -20.21 -15.99
C TYR A 312 1.57 -19.62 -16.37
N THR A 313 2.64 -20.24 -15.88
CA THR A 313 4.02 -19.85 -16.23
C THR A 313 4.58 -20.81 -17.26
N PHE A 314 4.86 -20.34 -18.47
CA PHE A 314 5.34 -21.20 -19.56
C PHE A 314 6.81 -21.56 -19.41
N GLU A 315 7.18 -22.74 -19.91
CA GLU A 315 8.56 -23.21 -19.99
C GLU A 315 9.32 -22.42 -21.08
N HIS A 316 9.97 -21.35 -20.67
CA HIS A 316 10.79 -20.51 -21.54
C HIS A 316 11.86 -19.80 -20.71
N ALA A 317 12.97 -19.38 -21.33
CA ALA A 317 14.07 -18.71 -20.66
C ALA A 317 13.63 -17.44 -19.91
N TRP A 318 12.61 -16.74 -20.42
CA TRP A 318 12.06 -15.53 -19.82
C TRP A 318 10.94 -15.78 -18.81
N LYS A 319 10.57 -17.05 -18.56
CA LYS A 319 9.49 -17.45 -17.63
C LYS A 319 8.21 -16.60 -17.79
N PRO A 320 7.68 -16.44 -19.01
CA PRO A 320 6.48 -15.64 -19.20
C PRO A 320 5.34 -16.26 -18.41
N ARG A 321 4.66 -15.43 -17.62
CA ARG A 321 3.47 -15.81 -16.86
C ARG A 321 2.30 -15.00 -17.34
N LEU A 322 1.25 -15.68 -17.79
CA LEU A 322 -0.03 -15.07 -18.12
C LEU A 322 -1.05 -15.42 -17.04
N ALA A 323 -1.72 -14.42 -16.49
CA ALA A 323 -2.79 -14.59 -15.51
C ALA A 323 -4.05 -13.84 -15.91
N LEU A 324 -5.19 -14.48 -15.67
CA LEU A 324 -6.49 -13.81 -15.63
C LEU A 324 -6.69 -13.32 -14.20
N GLU A 325 -7.11 -12.07 -14.04
CA GLU A 325 -7.33 -11.43 -12.73
C GLU A 325 -8.75 -10.89 -12.65
N TYR A 326 -9.34 -10.94 -11.46
CA TYR A 326 -10.64 -10.36 -11.18
C TYR A 326 -10.64 -9.76 -9.78
N TYR A 327 -11.00 -8.48 -9.68
CA TYR A 327 -11.22 -7.80 -8.41
C TYR A 327 -12.68 -7.38 -8.33
N TRP A 328 -13.34 -7.77 -7.25
CA TRP A 328 -14.66 -7.29 -6.88
C TRP A 328 -14.62 -6.70 -5.48
N ALA A 329 -15.27 -5.56 -5.30
CA ALA A 329 -15.50 -4.91 -4.02
C ALA A 329 -16.89 -4.28 -4.07
N SER A 330 -17.75 -4.61 -3.11
CA SER A 330 -19.15 -4.19 -3.14
C SER A 330 -19.30 -2.67 -3.17
N GLY A 331 -20.34 -2.20 -3.85
CA GLY A 331 -20.82 -0.82 -3.81
C GLY A 331 -22.13 -0.68 -3.01
N ASP A 332 -22.50 0.55 -2.73
CA ASP A 332 -23.75 0.90 -2.04
C ASP A 332 -24.90 1.14 -3.05
N ASP A 333 -25.81 0.18 -3.21
CA ASP A 333 -26.87 0.27 -4.23
C ASP A 333 -27.98 1.29 -3.87
N ASP A 334 -28.29 1.43 -2.57
CA ASP A 334 -29.27 2.41 -2.07
C ASP A 334 -28.76 3.12 -0.82
N PRO A 335 -28.31 4.39 -0.91
CA PRO A 335 -27.78 5.12 0.24
C PRO A 335 -28.84 5.54 1.26
N ASN A 336 -30.13 5.26 1.02
CA ASN A 336 -31.24 5.71 1.88
C ASN A 336 -31.89 4.57 2.67
N ASP A 337 -31.33 3.35 2.62
CA ASP A 337 -31.91 2.17 3.28
C ASP A 337 -31.39 1.94 4.71
N GLY A 338 -30.56 2.86 5.22
CA GLY A 338 -29.94 2.76 6.54
C GLY A 338 -28.74 1.81 6.58
N ARG A 339 -28.18 1.45 5.42
CA ARG A 339 -27.02 0.57 5.31
C ARG A 339 -25.86 1.27 4.62
N PHE A 340 -24.70 0.64 4.71
CA PHE A 340 -23.51 1.01 3.97
C PHE A 340 -22.86 -0.27 3.45
N ASP A 341 -23.17 -0.58 2.20
CA ASP A 341 -22.72 -1.82 1.55
C ASP A 341 -21.44 -1.62 0.73
N GLN A 342 -20.92 -0.39 0.63
CA GLN A 342 -19.62 -0.12 0.00
C GLN A 342 -18.47 -0.75 0.81
N TYR A 343 -17.65 -1.59 0.17
CA TYR A 343 -16.43 -2.08 0.80
C TYR A 343 -15.39 -0.96 0.92
N GLU A 344 -14.67 -0.91 2.05
CA GLU A 344 -13.61 0.09 2.25
C GLU A 344 -12.26 -0.60 2.45
N ARG A 345 -11.24 -0.14 1.73
CA ARG A 345 -9.85 -0.48 2.03
C ARG A 345 -9.37 0.28 3.27
N LEU A 346 -9.04 -0.46 4.33
CA LEU A 346 -8.57 0.13 5.60
C LEU A 346 -7.03 0.26 5.64
N PHE A 347 -6.33 -0.89 5.64
CA PHE A 347 -4.91 -0.94 5.98
C PHE A 347 -4.02 -1.68 4.99
N GLY A 348 -4.59 -2.55 4.15
CA GLY A 348 -3.82 -3.25 3.12
C GLY A 348 -3.53 -2.42 1.88
N SER A 349 -2.73 -2.96 0.99
CA SER A 349 -2.35 -2.29 -0.26
C SER A 349 -3.29 -2.62 -1.40
N ARG A 350 -3.15 -1.83 -2.47
CA ARG A 350 -3.87 -2.01 -3.73
C ARG A 350 -2.95 -2.05 -4.94
N ARG A 351 -1.64 -1.77 -4.81
CA ARG A 351 -0.75 -1.68 -5.99
C ARG A 351 -0.56 -3.01 -6.68
N THR A 352 -0.42 -4.07 -5.88
CA THR A 352 -0.17 -5.41 -6.40
C THR A 352 -1.32 -5.87 -7.27
N ASP A 353 -2.56 -5.56 -6.91
CA ASP A 353 -3.75 -6.06 -7.60
C ASP A 353 -4.38 -5.03 -8.56
N LEU A 354 -4.29 -3.74 -8.22
CA LEU A 354 -4.97 -2.62 -8.89
C LEU A 354 -3.99 -1.55 -9.40
N ASN A 355 -2.77 -1.98 -9.78
CA ASN A 355 -1.82 -1.20 -10.58
C ASN A 355 -1.17 0.02 -9.88
N ASN A 356 -0.44 0.86 -10.63
CA ASN A 356 0.30 1.97 -10.07
C ASN A 356 -0.60 2.91 -9.24
N THR A 357 -0.09 3.35 -8.08
CA THR A 357 -0.77 4.29 -7.19
C THR A 357 0.02 5.61 -7.12
N SER A 358 -0.07 6.39 -6.04
CA SER A 358 0.54 7.73 -5.89
C SER A 358 -0.20 8.82 -6.67
N LEU A 359 0.44 9.57 -7.59
CA LEU A 359 -0.27 10.60 -8.37
C LEU A 359 -1.37 9.97 -9.26
N HIS A 360 -1.16 8.72 -9.69
CA HIS A 360 -2.12 7.89 -10.41
C HIS A 360 -2.99 7.03 -9.45
N GLY A 361 -3.44 5.87 -9.91
CA GLY A 361 -4.18 4.87 -9.14
C GLY A 361 -5.69 5.09 -9.15
N PRO A 362 -6.35 5.01 -10.32
CA PRO A 362 -7.79 5.23 -10.44
C PRO A 362 -8.62 4.20 -9.66
N LEU A 363 -8.13 2.98 -9.43
CA LEU A 363 -8.93 1.88 -8.89
C LEU A 363 -8.60 1.57 -7.44
N THR A 364 -9.61 1.43 -6.57
CA THR A 364 -9.45 1.03 -5.16
C THR A 364 -10.47 -0.06 -4.82
N PRO A 365 -10.24 -0.90 -3.79
CA PRO A 365 -11.23 -1.87 -3.30
C PRO A 365 -12.42 -1.16 -2.62
N ALA A 366 -13.26 -0.50 -3.42
CA ALA A 366 -14.51 0.15 -3.01
C ALA A 366 -15.34 0.39 -4.27
N ASN A 367 -16.56 -0.15 -4.30
CA ASN A 367 -17.48 -0.03 -5.43
C ASN A 367 -16.77 -0.36 -6.78
N LEU A 368 -16.25 -1.58 -6.89
CA LEU A 368 -15.37 -1.96 -7.99
C LEU A 368 -15.72 -3.34 -8.53
N ASN A 369 -15.82 -3.43 -9.86
CA ASN A 369 -15.83 -4.66 -10.63
C ASN A 369 -14.77 -4.55 -11.73
N ALA A 370 -13.71 -5.36 -11.65
CA ALA A 370 -12.51 -5.19 -12.48
C ALA A 370 -11.95 -6.54 -12.95
N PRO A 371 -12.51 -7.14 -14.01
CA PRO A 371 -11.81 -8.19 -14.76
C PRO A 371 -10.55 -7.62 -15.44
N GLY A 372 -9.54 -8.47 -15.57
CA GLY A 372 -8.26 -8.09 -16.12
C GLY A 372 -7.37 -9.26 -16.46
N MET A 373 -6.18 -8.92 -16.98
CA MET A 373 -5.14 -9.86 -17.34
C MET A 373 -3.79 -9.28 -16.99
N ARG A 374 -2.83 -10.14 -16.66
CA ARG A 374 -1.45 -9.77 -16.37
C ARG A 374 -0.47 -10.68 -17.08
N LEU A 375 0.51 -10.06 -17.74
CA LEU A 375 1.69 -10.70 -18.26
C LEU A 375 2.89 -10.30 -17.40
N GLU A 376 3.67 -11.26 -16.95
CA GLU A 376 4.94 -11.05 -16.24
C GLU A 376 6.07 -11.77 -16.98
N LEU A 377 7.26 -11.17 -16.97
CA LEU A 377 8.45 -11.63 -17.67
C LEU A 377 9.67 -11.48 -16.76
N ALA A 378 10.58 -12.45 -16.78
CA ALA A 378 11.86 -12.43 -16.09
C ALA A 378 12.98 -12.95 -17.01
N PRO A 379 13.47 -12.11 -17.95
CA PRO A 379 14.46 -12.54 -18.96
C PRO A 379 15.83 -12.88 -18.37
N SER A 380 16.19 -12.35 -17.20
CA SER A 380 17.38 -12.74 -16.43
C SER A 380 17.14 -12.50 -14.93
N PRO A 381 18.04 -12.93 -14.03
CA PRO A 381 17.93 -12.63 -12.60
C PRO A 381 17.88 -11.13 -12.27
N ASP A 382 18.48 -10.29 -13.12
CA ASP A 382 18.58 -8.85 -12.91
C ASP A 382 17.37 -8.08 -13.46
N TRP A 383 16.60 -8.68 -14.36
CA TRP A 383 15.50 -8.03 -15.07
C TRP A 383 14.16 -8.72 -14.77
N ASP A 384 13.16 -7.92 -14.41
CA ASP A 384 11.75 -8.35 -14.48
C ASP A 384 10.87 -7.26 -15.07
N GLY A 385 9.76 -7.66 -15.67
CA GLY A 385 8.77 -6.75 -16.20
C GLY A 385 7.36 -7.30 -16.06
N ARG A 386 6.39 -6.39 -16.07
CA ARG A 386 4.96 -6.73 -16.12
C ARG A 386 4.18 -5.78 -17.02
N LEU A 387 3.08 -6.29 -17.55
CA LEU A 387 2.02 -5.56 -18.22
C LEU A 387 0.69 -6.06 -17.67
N ALA A 388 -0.16 -5.18 -17.16
CA ALA A 388 -1.49 -5.50 -16.67
C ALA A 388 -2.54 -4.66 -17.40
N TRP A 389 -3.66 -5.27 -17.74
CA TRP A 389 -4.83 -4.63 -18.30
C TRP A 389 -6.05 -4.95 -17.44
N SER A 390 -6.96 -4.00 -17.27
CA SER A 390 -8.26 -4.24 -16.65
C SER A 390 -9.35 -3.38 -17.26
N ALA A 391 -10.54 -3.94 -17.42
CA ALA A 391 -11.77 -3.21 -17.73
C ALA A 391 -12.53 -2.97 -16.42
N ALA A 392 -12.50 -1.75 -15.91
CA ALA A 392 -13.03 -1.43 -14.60
C ALA A 392 -14.41 -0.78 -14.70
N SER A 393 -15.33 -1.22 -13.84
CA SER A 393 -16.65 -0.64 -13.63
C SER A 393 -16.90 -0.44 -12.14
N LEU A 394 -17.84 0.43 -11.82
CA LEU A 394 -18.49 0.46 -10.52
C LEU A 394 -19.32 -0.81 -10.33
N ASP A 395 -19.41 -1.28 -9.09
CA ASP A 395 -20.30 -2.37 -8.71
C ASP A 395 -21.75 -1.87 -8.66
N SER A 396 -21.98 -0.76 -7.95
CA SER A 396 -23.21 0.05 -7.92
C SER A 396 -23.07 1.29 -8.79
N ALA A 397 -24.08 1.55 -9.65
CA ALA A 397 -24.12 2.75 -10.50
C ALA A 397 -24.37 4.05 -9.73
N ARG A 398 -24.94 3.95 -8.52
CA ARG A 398 -25.36 5.11 -7.70
C ARG A 398 -24.34 5.47 -6.63
N ASP A 399 -23.37 4.60 -6.42
CA ASP A 399 -22.30 4.82 -5.48
C ASP A 399 -21.10 5.50 -6.14
N SER A 400 -20.19 5.97 -5.31
CA SER A 400 -19.05 6.78 -5.67
C SER A 400 -17.94 5.97 -6.35
N TRP A 401 -17.29 6.59 -7.33
CA TRP A 401 -15.92 6.28 -7.68
C TRP A 401 -15.00 6.98 -6.68
N VAL A 402 -14.73 6.31 -5.55
CA VAL A 402 -14.10 6.89 -4.34
C VAL A 402 -12.83 7.71 -4.62
N ILE A 403 -11.93 7.21 -5.47
CA ILE A 403 -10.65 7.89 -5.74
C ILE A 403 -10.84 9.15 -6.58
N ALA A 404 -11.77 9.11 -7.54
CA ALA A 404 -12.07 10.27 -8.37
C ALA A 404 -12.89 11.32 -7.62
N GLY A 405 -13.59 10.94 -6.54
CA GLY A 405 -14.52 11.82 -5.86
C GLY A 405 -15.74 12.14 -6.72
N LEU A 406 -16.12 11.22 -7.61
CA LEU A 406 -17.27 11.34 -8.51
C LEU A 406 -18.38 10.40 -8.05
N ARG A 407 -19.62 10.85 -8.12
CA ARG A 407 -20.82 10.07 -7.82
C ARG A 407 -21.97 10.57 -8.69
N ASP A 408 -22.75 9.65 -9.23
CA ASP A 408 -24.02 9.96 -9.88
C ASP A 408 -25.16 9.22 -9.15
N GLU A 409 -25.87 9.92 -8.29
CA GLU A 409 -26.96 9.34 -7.48
C GLU A 409 -28.14 8.84 -8.33
N SER A 410 -28.28 9.33 -9.56
CA SER A 410 -29.31 8.86 -10.49
C SER A 410 -28.95 7.54 -11.18
N GLY A 411 -27.65 7.21 -11.25
CA GLY A 411 -27.10 6.07 -11.97
C GLY A 411 -27.13 6.19 -13.50
N GLN A 412 -27.44 7.36 -14.06
CA GLN A 412 -27.57 7.58 -15.51
C GLN A 412 -26.24 7.64 -16.26
N SER A 413 -25.14 7.91 -15.55
CA SER A 413 -23.77 7.90 -16.09
C SER A 413 -23.27 6.48 -16.38
N GLY A 414 -24.03 5.45 -16.02
CA GLY A 414 -23.64 4.05 -16.15
C GLY A 414 -22.64 3.62 -15.08
N ARG A 415 -21.91 2.53 -15.33
CA ARG A 415 -20.94 1.97 -14.36
C ARG A 415 -19.50 1.96 -14.88
N PHE A 416 -19.30 2.00 -16.19
CA PHE A 416 -17.99 1.72 -16.78
C PHE A 416 -17.01 2.88 -16.53
N ILE A 417 -16.01 2.65 -15.69
CA ILE A 417 -14.95 3.62 -15.38
C ILE A 417 -13.99 3.74 -16.57
N GLY A 418 -13.65 2.62 -17.20
CA GLY A 418 -12.77 2.60 -18.35
C GLY A 418 -11.79 1.43 -18.39
N HIS A 419 -10.87 1.47 -19.35
CA HIS A 419 -9.77 0.54 -19.44
C HIS A 419 -8.52 1.10 -18.76
N THR A 420 -7.89 0.30 -17.91
CA THR A 420 -6.58 0.62 -17.34
C THR A 420 -5.53 -0.28 -17.96
N LEU A 421 -4.37 0.31 -18.28
CA LEU A 421 -3.16 -0.39 -18.68
C LEU A 421 -2.04 0.04 -17.74
N ASP A 422 -1.24 -0.91 -17.26
CA ASP A 422 -0.14 -0.65 -16.34
C ASP A 422 1.08 -1.47 -16.73
N SER A 423 2.25 -0.86 -16.75
CA SER A 423 3.50 -1.55 -17.01
C SER A 423 4.58 -1.13 -16.03
N ARG A 424 5.51 -2.05 -15.80
CA ARG A 424 6.71 -1.82 -15.01
C ARG A 424 7.84 -2.68 -15.54
N VAL A 425 9.05 -2.13 -15.57
CA VAL A 425 10.31 -2.86 -15.76
C VAL A 425 11.25 -2.52 -14.61
N ARG A 426 11.96 -3.52 -14.09
CA ARG A 426 12.98 -3.35 -13.05
C ARG A 426 14.31 -3.92 -13.49
N TYR A 427 15.38 -3.28 -13.03
CA TYR A 427 16.76 -3.70 -13.24
C TYR A 427 17.55 -3.63 -11.93
N ARG A 428 18.31 -4.69 -11.61
CA ARG A 428 19.13 -4.81 -10.39
C ARG A 428 20.61 -5.13 -10.65
N GLY A 429 21.06 -5.13 -11.90
CA GLY A 429 22.41 -5.57 -12.28
C GLY A 429 23.50 -4.50 -12.29
N LEU A 430 23.22 -3.25 -11.87
CA LEU A 430 24.22 -2.16 -11.97
C LEU A 430 25.27 -2.22 -10.85
N ILE A 431 24.81 -2.24 -9.60
CA ILE A 431 25.61 -2.44 -8.39
C ILE A 431 24.73 -3.14 -7.35
N ASP A 432 25.35 -3.82 -6.40
CA ASP A 432 24.61 -4.47 -5.30
C ASP A 432 23.82 -3.44 -4.49
N GLY A 433 22.62 -3.82 -4.05
CA GLY A 433 21.68 -2.95 -3.34
C GLY A 433 20.92 -1.92 -4.19
N LEU A 434 21.27 -1.69 -5.47
CA LEU A 434 20.57 -0.73 -6.33
C LEU A 434 19.51 -1.40 -7.22
N GLU A 435 18.27 -0.96 -7.08
CA GLU A 435 17.15 -1.28 -7.97
C GLU A 435 16.72 -0.02 -8.76
N LEU A 436 16.66 -0.15 -10.08
CA LEU A 436 16.05 0.83 -10.97
C LEU A 436 14.69 0.31 -11.41
N GLU A 437 13.65 1.16 -11.34
CA GLU A 437 12.29 0.83 -11.76
C GLU A 437 11.75 1.92 -12.67
N LEU A 438 11.23 1.53 -13.84
CA LEU A 438 10.48 2.38 -14.75
C LEU A 438 9.06 1.84 -14.87
N GLY A 439 8.06 2.69 -14.91
CA GLY A 439 6.69 2.25 -15.16
C GLY A 439 5.81 3.32 -15.76
N ALA A 440 4.71 2.87 -16.38
CA ALA A 440 3.74 3.72 -17.02
C ALA A 440 2.33 3.16 -16.83
N SER A 441 1.33 4.03 -16.79
CA SER A 441 -0.07 3.63 -16.74
C SER A 441 -0.92 4.51 -17.63
N ILE A 442 -1.99 3.94 -18.20
CA ILE A 442 -2.98 4.66 -18.99
C ILE A 442 -4.36 4.33 -18.42
N LEU A 443 -5.21 5.34 -18.25
CA LEU A 443 -6.65 5.18 -18.14
C LEU A 443 -7.28 5.71 -19.42
N LEU A 444 -8.05 4.88 -20.09
CA LEU A 444 -8.96 5.24 -21.16
C LEU A 444 -10.36 5.33 -20.56
N PRO A 445 -10.90 6.52 -20.31
CA PRO A 445 -12.19 6.69 -19.67
C PRO A 445 -13.33 5.99 -20.38
N GLY A 446 -14.28 5.50 -19.59
CA GLY A 446 -15.55 4.95 -20.05
C GLY A 446 -16.72 5.86 -19.70
N GLY A 447 -17.93 5.42 -20.02
CA GLY A 447 -19.14 6.23 -19.88
C GLY A 447 -19.35 6.86 -18.50
N PHE A 448 -19.03 6.18 -17.40
CA PHE A 448 -19.16 6.79 -16.07
C PHE A 448 -18.12 7.89 -15.88
N ALA A 449 -16.86 7.60 -16.22
CA ALA A 449 -15.78 8.56 -16.09
C ALA A 449 -15.98 9.80 -16.99
N ASP A 450 -16.68 9.69 -18.11
CA ASP A 450 -16.96 10.83 -19.00
C ASP A 450 -18.20 11.63 -18.57
N ASN A 451 -19.24 10.95 -18.09
CA ASN A 451 -20.57 11.57 -17.93
C ASN A 451 -20.93 11.91 -16.47
N ALA A 452 -20.21 11.37 -15.48
CA ALA A 452 -20.51 11.61 -14.08
C ALA A 452 -20.49 13.12 -13.75
N PRO A 453 -21.45 13.62 -12.94
CA PRO A 453 -21.45 15.01 -12.53
C PRO A 453 -20.12 15.45 -11.92
N GLY A 454 -19.57 16.56 -12.42
CA GLY A 454 -18.28 17.09 -11.98
C GLY A 454 -17.05 16.38 -12.55
N SER A 455 -17.24 15.46 -13.50
CA SER A 455 -16.12 14.81 -14.19
C SER A 455 -15.29 15.82 -14.99
N PRO A 456 -13.95 15.73 -14.93
CA PRO A 456 -13.06 16.46 -15.83
C PRO A 456 -13.04 15.92 -17.28
N ALA A 457 -13.62 14.74 -17.53
CA ALA A 457 -13.74 14.08 -18.84
C ALA A 457 -12.48 14.18 -19.74
N PRO A 458 -11.31 13.68 -19.28
CA PRO A 458 -10.10 13.72 -20.09
C PRO A 458 -10.18 12.72 -21.25
N ASP A 459 -9.61 13.02 -22.42
CA ASP A 459 -9.51 12.02 -23.51
C ASP A 459 -8.80 10.72 -23.06
N ARG A 460 -7.79 10.87 -22.20
CA ARG A 460 -7.05 9.80 -21.52
C ARG A 460 -6.27 10.36 -20.34
N THR A 461 -6.01 9.52 -19.34
CA THR A 461 -4.97 9.79 -18.34
C THR A 461 -3.71 9.03 -18.71
N VAL A 462 -2.56 9.69 -18.74
CA VAL A 462 -1.24 9.06 -18.91
C VAL A 462 -0.39 9.34 -17.68
N PHE A 463 0.18 8.29 -17.12
CA PHE A 463 1.08 8.35 -15.97
C PHE A 463 2.40 7.67 -16.31
N GLY A 464 3.50 8.22 -15.80
CA GLY A 464 4.82 7.62 -15.91
C GLY A 464 5.68 7.93 -14.70
N TYR A 465 6.59 7.02 -14.36
CA TYR A 465 7.57 7.25 -13.30
C TYR A 465 8.90 6.57 -13.58
N ALA A 466 9.93 7.15 -12.97
CA ALA A 466 11.26 6.56 -12.85
C ALA A 466 11.69 6.58 -11.39
N GLN A 467 12.18 5.45 -10.90
CA GLN A 467 12.57 5.25 -9.52
C GLN A 467 13.96 4.62 -9.44
N ALA A 468 14.77 5.10 -8.51
CA ALA A 468 15.99 4.44 -8.05
C ALA A 468 15.87 4.20 -6.55
N THR A 469 16.10 2.97 -6.11
CA THR A 469 16.12 2.56 -4.71
C THR A 469 17.46 1.93 -4.41
N PHE A 470 18.16 2.43 -3.39
CA PHE A 470 19.37 1.82 -2.86
C PHE A 470 19.11 1.30 -1.45
N THR A 471 19.43 0.03 -1.20
CA THR A 471 19.28 -0.65 0.08
C THR A 471 20.65 -1.13 0.56
N PHE A 472 20.91 -1.02 1.86
CA PHE A 472 22.18 -1.40 2.49
C PHE A 472 21.99 -2.02 3.88
#